data_AF-A0A2M7VC42-F1
#
_entry.id   AF-A0A2M7VC42-F1
#
_cell.length_a   1.000
_cell.length_b   1.000
_cell.length_c   1.000
_cell.angle_alpha   90.00
_cell.angle_beta   90.00
_cell.angle_gamma   90.00
#
_symmetry.space_group_name_H-M   'P 1'
#
loop_
_entity.id
_entity.type
_entity.pdbx_description
1 polymer ?
#
loop_
_entity_poly.entity_id
_entity_poly.type
_entity_poly.pdbx_seq_one_letter_code
_entity_poly.pdbx_strand_id
1 'polypeptide(L)'
;MQTKKIEVCCGSKCISRNSEEIFDYLQEEYKETDVAVHMCSCLGRCKKGPNILVTDEKEDEKVYHYSKNRTIKERIENNEGMPYTRYDTEDKLDLGSDFLGDL
;
A
#
# COMPACT_ATOMS: atom_id res chain seq x y z
N MET A 1 -12.25 11.22 12.43
CA MET A 1 -11.12 10.27 12.32
C MET A 1 -11.13 9.80 10.88
N GLN A 2 -10.02 9.93 10.16
CA GLN A 2 -9.96 9.51 8.76
C GLN A 2 -9.98 7.99 8.72
N THR A 3 -11.08 7.40 8.27
CA THR A 3 -11.33 5.96 8.30
C THR A 3 -10.50 5.19 7.27
N LYS A 4 -10.04 5.86 6.22
CA LYS A 4 -9.35 5.26 5.08
C LYS A 4 -8.17 6.12 4.63
N LYS A 5 -7.03 5.47 4.42
CA LYS A 5 -5.77 6.07 3.96
C LYS A 5 -5.32 5.38 2.68
N ILE A 6 -4.96 6.17 1.67
CA ILE A 6 -4.44 5.73 0.39
C ILE A 6 -2.98 6.20 0.28
N GLU A 7 -2.07 5.27 0.03
CA GLU A 7 -0.65 5.52 -0.12
C GLU A 7 -0.16 5.07 -1.49
N VAL A 8 0.23 6.03 -2.34
CA VAL A 8 0.74 5.78 -3.69
C VAL A 8 2.26 5.59 -3.64
N CYS A 9 2.74 4.43 -4.06
CA CYS A 9 4.17 4.14 -4.07
C CYS A 9 4.88 4.99 -5.13
N CYS A 10 5.70 5.93 -4.68
CA CYS A 10 6.54 6.80 -5.51
C CYS A 10 8.02 6.37 -5.46
N GLY A 11 8.30 5.08 -5.30
CA GLY A 11 9.63 4.52 -5.57
C GLY A 11 9.97 4.62 -7.07
N SER A 12 11.27 4.69 -7.41
CA SER A 12 11.78 4.92 -8.77
C SER A 12 11.09 4.10 -9.87
N LYS A 13 10.85 2.81 -9.65
CA LYS A 13 10.17 1.92 -10.63
C LYS A 13 8.67 2.17 -10.78
N CYS A 14 8.00 2.72 -9.77
CA CYS A 14 6.58 3.09 -9.87
C CYS A 14 6.46 4.48 -10.52
N ILE A 15 7.37 5.41 -10.22
CA ILE A 15 7.45 6.72 -10.89
C ILE A 15 7.69 6.52 -12.40
N SER A 16 8.62 5.63 -12.78
CA SER A 16 8.87 5.31 -14.20
C SER A 16 7.67 4.64 -14.91
N ARG A 17 6.59 4.37 -14.18
CA ARG A 17 5.31 3.82 -14.66
C ARG A 17 4.15 4.78 -14.35
N ASN A 18 4.45 6.07 -14.19
CA ASN A 18 3.50 7.16 -13.98
C ASN A 18 2.73 7.09 -12.64
N SER A 19 3.37 6.66 -11.55
CA SER A 19 2.72 6.70 -10.22
C SER A 19 2.40 8.11 -9.73
N GLU A 20 3.14 9.13 -10.19
CA GLU A 20 2.88 10.53 -9.83
C GLU A 20 1.55 11.01 -10.43
N GLU A 21 1.29 10.71 -11.70
CA GLU A 21 -0.01 11.00 -12.34
C GLU A 21 -1.17 10.29 -11.64
N ILE A 22 -0.93 9.10 -11.08
CA ILE A 22 -1.93 8.36 -10.28
C ILE A 22 -2.17 9.07 -8.94
N PHE A 23 -1.10 9.57 -8.31
CA PHE A 23 -1.22 10.32 -7.06
C PHE A 23 -2.03 11.60 -7.26
N ASP A 24 -1.70 12.42 -8.27
CA ASP A 24 -2.42 13.67 -8.55
C ASP A 24 -3.90 13.38 -8.85
N TYR A 25 -4.18 12.34 -9.65
CA TYR A 25 -5.53 11.89 -9.94
C TYR A 25 -6.30 11.51 -8.67
N LEU A 26 -5.73 10.66 -7.80
CA LEU A 26 -6.39 10.25 -6.57
C LEU A 26 -6.54 11.40 -5.58
N GLN A 27 -5.57 12.31 -5.51
CA GLN A 27 -5.65 13.48 -4.64
C GLN A 27 -6.81 14.39 -5.04
N GLU A 28 -7.06 14.59 -6.34
CA GLU A 28 -8.20 15.37 -6.83
C GLU A 28 -9.53 14.63 -6.60
N GLU A 29 -9.61 13.34 -6.92
CA GLU A 29 -10.85 12.54 -6.78
C GLU A 29 -11.34 12.40 -5.33
N TYR A 30 -10.43 12.45 -4.35
CA TYR A 30 -10.73 12.31 -2.93
C TYR A 30 -10.64 13.63 -2.14
N LYS A 31 -10.43 14.77 -2.82
CA LYS A 31 -10.21 16.09 -2.20
C LYS A 31 -11.33 16.54 -1.26
N GLU A 32 -12.58 16.22 -1.59
CA GLU A 32 -13.77 16.59 -0.80
C GLU A 32 -14.26 15.45 0.10
N THR A 33 -13.39 14.48 0.41
CA THR A 33 -13.71 13.31 1.22
C THR A 33 -12.82 13.25 2.48
N ASP A 34 -13.18 12.38 3.43
CA ASP A 34 -12.35 12.09 4.60
C ASP A 34 -11.19 11.12 4.32
N VAL A 35 -10.93 10.78 3.05
CA VAL A 35 -9.87 9.84 2.65
C VAL A 35 -8.55 10.59 2.47
N ALA A 36 -7.53 10.21 3.24
CA ALA A 36 -6.20 10.76 3.08
C ALA A 36 -5.47 10.11 1.91
N VAL A 37 -4.92 10.92 1.00
CA VAL A 37 -4.06 10.45 -0.10
C VAL A 37 -2.63 10.96 0.11
N HIS A 38 -1.67 10.05 0.18
CA HIS A 38 -0.26 10.35 0.41
C HIS A 38 0.64 9.63 -0.59
N MET A 39 1.80 10.21 -0.86
CA MET A 39 2.90 9.46 -1.46
C MET A 39 3.60 8.61 -0.41
N CYS A 40 4.09 7.44 -0.78
CA CYS A 40 4.88 6.58 0.10
C CYS A 40 6.13 6.03 -0.60
N SER A 41 7.02 5.45 0.22
CA SER A 41 8.21 4.77 -0.24
C SER A 41 7.88 3.41 -0.89
N CYS A 42 8.93 2.69 -1.31
CA CYS A 42 8.79 1.44 -2.02
C CYS A 42 8.02 0.36 -1.22
N LEU A 43 6.99 -0.23 -1.84
CA LEU A 43 6.21 -1.34 -1.28
C LEU A 43 6.77 -2.74 -1.63
N GLY A 44 8.04 -2.86 -2.04
CA GLY A 44 8.69 -4.15 -2.37
C GLY A 44 8.14 -4.89 -3.61
N ARG A 45 7.04 -4.43 -4.22
CA ARG A 45 6.33 -5.11 -5.32
C ARG A 45 6.61 -4.48 -6.68
N CYS A 46 7.83 -4.01 -6.93
CA CYS A 46 8.15 -3.20 -8.12
C CYS A 46 7.85 -3.90 -9.46
N LYS A 47 7.92 -5.25 -9.53
CA LYS A 47 7.56 -6.00 -10.74
C LYS A 47 6.10 -5.75 -11.15
N LYS A 48 5.22 -5.52 -10.17
CA LYS A 48 3.78 -5.31 -10.35
C LYS A 48 3.33 -3.84 -10.23
N GLY A 49 4.27 -2.89 -10.24
CA GLY A 49 3.96 -1.46 -10.13
C GLY A 49 3.20 -0.90 -11.35
N PRO A 50 2.56 0.29 -11.24
CA PRO A 50 2.46 1.11 -10.03
C PRO A 50 1.67 0.43 -8.92
N ASN A 51 2.11 0.64 -7.68
CA ASN A 51 1.50 0.02 -6.49
C ASN A 51 0.84 1.09 -5.63
N ILE A 52 -0.31 0.76 -5.07
CA ILE A 52 -1.05 1.63 -4.15
C ILE A 52 -1.46 0.78 -2.96
N LEU A 53 -1.22 1.27 -1.76
CA LEU A 53 -1.68 0.66 -0.53
C LEU A 53 -2.90 1.41 -0.03
N VAL A 54 -3.92 0.67 0.38
CA VAL A 54 -5.09 1.22 1.05
C VAL A 54 -5.15 0.57 2.42
N THR A 55 -5.21 1.41 3.45
CA THR A 55 -5.38 1.02 4.84
C THR A 55 -6.75 1.55 5.30
N ASP A 56 -7.58 0.67 5.83
CA ASP A 56 -8.88 1.00 6.43
C ASP A 56 -8.86 0.51 7.88
N GLU A 57 -9.38 1.28 8.83
CA GLU A 57 -9.39 0.86 10.25
C GLU A 57 -10.20 -0.42 10.49
N LYS A 58 -11.12 -0.76 9.59
CA LYS A 58 -12.03 -1.91 9.73
C LYS A 58 -11.62 -3.13 8.91
N GLU A 59 -10.64 -3.01 8.03
CA GLU A 59 -10.24 -4.07 7.11
C GLU A 59 -8.71 -4.23 7.07
N ASP A 60 -8.25 -5.38 6.59
CA ASP A 60 -6.83 -5.60 6.35
C ASP A 60 -6.28 -4.62 5.30
N GLU A 61 -4.99 -4.29 5.41
CA GLU A 61 -4.30 -3.50 4.41
C GLU A 61 -4.33 -4.20 3.04
N LYS A 62 -4.61 -3.42 1.98
CA LYS A 62 -4.70 -3.96 0.62
C LYS A 62 -3.81 -3.23 -0.36
N VAL A 63 -3.10 -4.02 -1.17
CA VAL A 63 -2.28 -3.50 -2.26
C VAL A 63 -2.97 -3.68 -3.61
N TYR A 64 -2.94 -2.61 -4.39
CA TYR A 64 -3.43 -2.54 -5.75
C TYR A 64 -2.23 -2.47 -6.68
N HIS A 65 -2.09 -3.50 -7.52
CA HIS A 65 -1.03 -3.60 -8.52
C HIS A 65 -1.52 -3.15 -9.90
N TYR A 66 -0.55 -2.87 -10.77
CA TYR A 66 -0.76 -2.47 -12.16
C TYR A 66 -1.77 -1.32 -12.28
N SER A 67 -1.73 -0.42 -11.30
CA SER A 67 -2.72 0.65 -11.15
C SER A 67 -2.63 1.64 -12.32
N LYS A 68 -3.80 2.13 -12.73
CA LYS A 68 -3.98 3.10 -13.82
C LYS A 68 -5.06 4.09 -13.41
N ASN A 69 -4.90 5.37 -13.73
CA ASN A 69 -5.84 6.45 -13.38
C ASN A 69 -7.29 6.06 -13.69
N ARG A 70 -7.53 5.58 -14.92
CA ARG A 70 -8.88 5.25 -15.39
C ARG A 70 -9.65 4.19 -14.60
N THR A 71 -8.97 3.31 -13.85
CA THR A 71 -9.62 2.17 -13.18
C THR A 71 -9.35 2.16 -11.67
N ILE A 72 -8.38 2.91 -11.17
CA ILE A 72 -7.90 2.71 -9.80
C ILE A 72 -8.93 3.12 -8.76
N LYS A 73 -9.69 4.19 -9.00
CA LYS A 73 -10.75 4.63 -8.08
C LYS A 73 -11.81 3.56 -7.92
N GLU A 74 -12.37 3.09 -9.03
CA GLU A 74 -13.38 2.02 -9.05
C GLU A 74 -12.86 0.75 -8.36
N ARG A 75 -11.61 0.34 -8.62
CA ARG A 75 -11.02 -0.82 -7.95
C ARG A 75 -10.91 -0.64 -6.43
N ILE A 76 -10.58 0.55 -5.95
CA ILE A 76 -10.50 0.87 -4.52
C ILE A 76 -11.90 0.83 -3.90
N GLU A 77 -12.90 1.41 -4.57
CA GLU A 77 -14.30 1.43 -4.13
C GLU A 77 -14.93 0.02 -4.11
N ASN A 78 -14.62 -0.81 -5.11
CA ASN A 78 -15.04 -2.21 -5.20
C ASN A 78 -14.19 -3.16 -4.33
N ASN A 79 -13.20 -2.64 -3.61
CA ASN A 79 -12.36 -3.41 -2.69
C ASN A 79 -11.58 -4.58 -3.34
N GLU A 80 -11.15 -4.40 -4.60
CA GLU A 80 -10.47 -5.42 -5.44
C GLU A 80 -8.96 -5.56 -5.16
N GLY A 81 -8.49 -4.99 -4.06
CA GLY A 81 -7.11 -5.07 -3.64
C GLY A 81 -6.76 -6.46 -3.10
N MET A 82 -5.48 -6.82 -3.14
CA MET A 82 -5.01 -8.04 -2.49
C MET A 82 -4.52 -7.73 -1.08
N PRO A 83 -4.76 -8.62 -0.09
CA PRO A 83 -4.19 -8.49 1.24
C PRO A 83 -2.68 -8.24 1.15
N TYR A 84 -2.21 -7.29 1.95
CA TYR A 84 -0.82 -6.88 1.99
C TYR A 84 -0.37 -6.73 3.44
N THR A 85 0.83 -7.20 3.70
CA THR A 85 1.49 -6.97 4.99
C THR A 85 2.83 -6.33 4.66
N ARG A 86 3.04 -5.11 5.14
CA ARG A 86 4.26 -4.32 4.83
C ARG A 86 5.53 -4.99 5.35
N TYR A 87 5.38 -5.85 6.34
CA TYR A 87 6.40 -6.71 6.91
C TYR A 87 5.77 -8.09 7.04
N ASP A 88 6.51 -9.17 6.81
CA ASP A 88 6.17 -10.44 7.45
C ASP A 88 6.26 -10.17 8.95
N THR A 89 5.17 -9.70 9.55
CA THR A 89 5.04 -9.65 11.00
C THR A 89 5.08 -11.11 11.41
N GLU A 90 6.23 -11.51 11.91
CA GLU A 90 6.55 -12.83 12.44
C GLU A 90 6.97 -13.88 11.38
N ASP A 91 8.22 -13.90 10.89
CA ASP A 91 9.21 -14.65 11.67
C ASP A 91 9.14 -14.21 13.13
N LYS A 92 8.29 -14.92 13.89
CA LYS A 92 8.53 -15.11 15.31
C LYS A 92 9.90 -15.77 15.33
N LEU A 93 10.95 -14.95 15.27
CA LEU A 93 12.27 -15.37 15.66
C LEU A 93 12.09 -15.68 17.14
N ASP A 94 11.79 -16.95 17.42
CA ASP A 94 11.83 -17.51 18.75
C ASP A 94 13.31 -17.55 19.17
N LEU A 95 13.83 -16.36 19.49
CA LEU A 95 15.16 -16.13 20.03
C LEU A 95 15.30 -16.79 21.43
N GLY A 96 14.25 -17.42 21.95
CA GLY A 96 14.26 -18.15 23.21
C GLY A 96 14.93 -19.52 23.15
N SER A 97 15.18 -20.09 21.96
CA SER A 97 15.67 -21.46 21.84
C SER A 97 17.18 -21.62 21.62
N ASP A 98 17.90 -20.58 21.21
CA ASP A 98 19.27 -20.75 20.68
C ASP A 98 20.40 -20.06 21.46
N PHE A 99 20.15 -19.37 22.59
CA PHE A 99 21.22 -18.57 23.25
C PHE A 99 21.66 -18.97 24.67
N LEU A 100 21.03 -19.94 25.35
CA LEU A 100 21.43 -20.34 26.72
C LEU A 100 21.26 -21.85 27.00
N GLY A 101 21.77 -22.70 26.11
CA GLY A 101 21.84 -24.15 26.34
C GLY A 101 23.17 -24.65 26.93
N ASP A 102 24.25 -23.87 26.83
CA ASP A 102 25.62 -24.33 27.10
C ASP A 102 26.50 -23.24 27.79
N LEU A 103 26.04 -22.66 28.90
CA LEU A 103 26.94 -21.93 29.81
C LEU A 103 26.57 -22.10 31.29
#